data_AF-A0A8J8FJP6-F1
#
_entry.id   AF-A0A8J8FJP6-F1
#
_cell.length_a   1.000
_cell.length_b   1.000
_cell.length_c   1.000
_cell.angle_alpha   90.00
_cell.angle_beta   90.00
_cell.angle_gamma   90.00
#
_symmetry.space_group_name_H-M   'P 1'
#
loop_
_entity.id
_entity.type
_entity.pdbx_description
1 polymer ?
#
loop_
_entity_poly.entity_id
_entity_poly.type
_entity_poly.pdbx_seq_one_letter_code
_entity_poly.pdbx_strand_id
1 'polypeptide(L)'
;MPYVRRNEKDEIVEIDDKQTDARDQWIEADNPDVLAFLQEGGTTGQAKKALTTTDQEMVRVVEDLIDLLMEKQVFVFTELPEAVQSKLNARKKLRKEVNSLEYLIKDDDEIF
;
A
#
# COMPACT_ATOMS: atom_id res chain seq x y z
N MET A 1 -23.89 -17.45 -10.35
CA MET A 1 -24.27 -16.75 -11.60
C MET A 1 -24.23 -15.27 -11.27
N PRO A 2 -23.11 -14.59 -11.58
CA PRO A 2 -22.89 -13.21 -11.13
C PRO A 2 -23.60 -12.18 -12.02
N TYR A 3 -24.06 -11.12 -11.37
CA TYR A 3 -24.47 -9.87 -11.98
C TYR A 3 -23.32 -8.89 -11.88
N VAL A 4 -22.96 -8.23 -12.97
CA VAL A 4 -21.86 -7.27 -12.99
C VAL A 4 -22.37 -5.87 -13.29
N ARG A 5 -21.76 -4.88 -12.64
CA ARG A 5 -21.99 -3.46 -12.89
C ARG A 5 -20.80 -2.91 -13.64
N ARG A 6 -21.06 -2.17 -14.72
CA ARG A 6 -20.01 -1.53 -15.54
C ARG A 6 -20.08 -0.01 -15.43
N ASN A 7 -18.94 0.66 -15.55
CA ASN A 7 -18.86 2.12 -15.63
C ASN A 7 -19.09 2.64 -17.07
N GLU A 8 -19.04 3.97 -17.27
CA GLU A 8 -19.20 4.62 -18.58
C GLU A 8 -18.11 4.24 -19.61
N LYS A 9 -17.03 3.60 -19.18
CA LYS A 9 -15.93 3.09 -20.02
C LYS A 9 -16.03 1.59 -20.30
N ASP A 10 -17.15 0.96 -19.94
CA ASP A 10 -17.41 -0.48 -20.10
C ASP A 10 -16.54 -1.40 -19.21
N GLU A 11 -15.93 -0.87 -18.16
CA GLU A 11 -15.14 -1.65 -17.18
C GLU A 11 -16.03 -2.15 -16.04
N ILE A 12 -15.81 -3.39 -15.58
CA ILE A 12 -16.52 -3.94 -14.42
C ILE A 12 -16.07 -3.19 -13.16
N VAL A 13 -17.01 -2.64 -12.40
CA VAL A 13 -16.77 -1.95 -11.13
C VAL A 13 -17.23 -2.77 -9.93
N GLU A 14 -18.18 -3.69 -10.13
CA GLU A 14 -18.82 -4.45 -9.06
C GLU A 14 -19.40 -5.77 -9.58
N ILE A 15 -19.36 -6.81 -8.73
CA ILE A 15 -19.91 -8.13 -9.02
C ILE A 15 -20.76 -8.56 -7.82
N ASP A 16 -22.03 -8.86 -8.08
CA ASP A 16 -23.02 -9.28 -7.10
C ASP A 16 -23.63 -10.65 -7.47
N ASP A 17 -24.02 -11.44 -6.47
CA ASP A 17 -24.74 -12.71 -6.68
C ASP A 17 -26.24 -12.52 -6.99
N LYS A 18 -26.73 -11.27 -6.93
CA LYS A 18 -28.12 -10.89 -7.18
C LYS A 18 -28.16 -9.57 -7.94
N GLN A 19 -29.19 -9.38 -8.74
CA GLN A 19 -29.46 -8.09 -9.37
C GLN A 19 -29.85 -7.08 -8.30
N THR A 20 -28.97 -6.11 -8.03
CA THR A 20 -29.18 -5.07 -7.02
C THR A 20 -29.63 -3.76 -7.70
N ASP A 21 -29.17 -3.51 -8.92
CA ASP A 21 -29.52 -2.35 -9.75
C ASP A 21 -30.08 -2.79 -11.12
N ALA A 22 -30.94 -1.98 -11.72
CA ALA A 22 -31.44 -2.17 -13.08
C ALA A 22 -30.33 -2.08 -14.13
N ARG A 23 -29.18 -1.47 -13.79
CA ARG A 23 -27.96 -1.42 -14.64
C ARG A 23 -27.10 -2.67 -14.57
N ASP A 24 -27.40 -3.60 -13.67
CA ASP A 24 -26.60 -4.81 -13.53
C ASP A 24 -26.87 -5.76 -14.70
N GLN A 25 -25.78 -6.17 -15.35
CA GLN A 25 -25.82 -7.08 -16.48
C GLN A 25 -25.46 -8.47 -16.02
N TRP A 26 -26.26 -9.45 -16.43
CA TRP A 26 -25.93 -10.84 -16.21
C TRP A 26 -24.77 -11.24 -17.12
N ILE A 27 -23.71 -11.80 -16.54
CA ILE A 27 -22.56 -12.33 -17.27
C ILE A 27 -22.20 -13.70 -16.68
N GLU A 28 -21.73 -14.61 -17.53
CA GLU A 28 -21.24 -15.92 -17.09
C GLU A 28 -19.99 -15.77 -16.21
N ALA A 29 -19.88 -16.60 -15.17
CA ALA A 29 -18.74 -16.55 -14.24
C ALA A 29 -17.39 -16.85 -14.91
N ASP A 30 -17.40 -17.62 -16.00
CA ASP A 30 -16.21 -17.98 -16.79
C ASP A 30 -15.84 -16.92 -17.84
N ASN A 31 -16.54 -15.77 -17.87
CA ASN A 31 -16.21 -14.69 -18.77
C ASN A 31 -14.83 -14.09 -18.40
N PRO A 32 -13.94 -13.84 -19.38
CA PRO A 32 -12.62 -13.29 -19.13
C PRO A 32 -12.63 -11.97 -18.37
N ASP A 33 -13.64 -11.12 -18.55
CA ASP A 33 -13.74 -9.82 -17.86
C ASP A 33 -14.02 -10.02 -16.36
N VAL A 34 -14.87 -11.00 -16.01
CA VAL A 34 -15.18 -11.37 -14.63
C VAL A 34 -13.95 -11.94 -13.95
N LEU A 35 -13.24 -12.85 -14.65
CA LEU A 35 -12.00 -13.43 -14.16
C LEU A 35 -10.91 -12.37 -13.96
N ALA A 36 -10.78 -11.42 -14.89
CA ALA A 36 -9.84 -10.30 -14.77
C ALA A 36 -10.17 -9.42 -13.57
N PHE A 37 -11.44 -9.04 -13.37
CA PHE A 37 -11.87 -8.24 -12.22
C PHE A 37 -11.61 -8.96 -10.88
N LEU A 38 -11.89 -10.27 -10.81
CA LEU A 38 -11.61 -11.10 -9.63
C LEU A 38 -10.11 -11.23 -9.37
N GLN A 39 -9.28 -11.38 -10.40
CA GLN A 39 -7.81 -11.42 -10.28
C GLN A 39 -7.23 -10.07 -9.83
N GLU A 40 -7.79 -8.96 -10.29
CA GLU A 40 -7.41 -7.60 -9.88
C GLU A 40 -7.98 -7.19 -8.51
N GLY A 41 -8.78 -8.05 -7.88
CA GLY A 41 -9.37 -7.85 -6.55
C GLY A 41 -10.53 -6.84 -6.54
N GLY A 42 -11.07 -6.49 -7.70
CA GLY A 42 -12.10 -5.48 -7.89
C GLY A 42 -11.70 -4.07 -7.42
N THR A 43 -12.64 -3.12 -7.53
CA THR A 43 -12.46 -1.72 -7.12
C THR A 43 -12.02 -1.59 -5.65
N THR A 44 -12.56 -2.44 -4.77
CA THR A 44 -12.20 -2.46 -3.34
C THR A 44 -10.79 -3.01 -3.10
N GLY A 45 -10.37 -4.04 -3.82
CA GLY A 45 -9.00 -4.57 -3.74
C GLY A 45 -7.97 -3.58 -4.27
N GLN A 46 -8.29 -2.88 -5.37
CA GLN A 46 -7.46 -1.81 -5.91
C GLN A 46 -7.33 -0.63 -4.95
N ALA A 47 -8.44 -0.15 -4.37
CA ALA A 47 -8.42 0.92 -3.37
C ALA A 47 -7.63 0.53 -2.11
N LYS A 48 -7.79 -0.71 -1.64
CA LYS A 48 -7.03 -1.23 -0.48
C LYS A 48 -5.54 -1.36 -0.78
N LYS A 49 -5.18 -1.78 -1.99
CA LYS A 49 -3.79 -1.85 -2.44
C LYS A 49 -3.18 -0.46 -2.54
N ALA A 50 -3.89 0.49 -3.14
CA ALA A 50 -3.47 1.89 -3.23
C ALA A 50 -3.26 2.50 -1.84
N LEU A 51 -4.19 2.30 -0.91
CA LEU A 51 -4.07 2.75 0.48
C LEU A 51 -2.84 2.14 1.18
N THR A 52 -2.61 0.84 1.01
CA THR A 52 -1.45 0.17 1.61
C THR A 52 -0.14 0.74 1.08
N THR A 53 -0.07 1.02 -0.23
CA THR A 53 1.10 1.66 -0.84
C THR A 53 1.29 3.08 -0.31
N THR A 54 0.23 3.89 -0.25
CA THR A 54 0.32 5.27 0.24
C THR A 54 0.69 5.31 1.74
N ASP A 55 0.20 4.35 2.53
CA ASP A 55 0.57 4.23 3.95
C ASP A 55 2.06 3.91 4.10
N GLN A 56 2.62 3.04 3.25
CA GLN A 56 4.06 2.72 3.26
C GLN A 56 4.93 3.95 2.97
N GLU A 57 4.52 4.76 1.99
CA GLU A 57 5.18 6.03 1.66
C GLU A 57 5.04 7.04 2.81
N MET A 58 3.84 7.16 3.38
CA MET A 58 3.55 8.10 4.47
C MET A 58 4.36 7.81 5.73
N VAL A 59 4.60 6.55 6.07
CA VAL A 59 5.42 6.21 7.25
C VAL A 59 6.84 6.79 7.14
N ARG A 60 7.44 6.85 5.94
CA ARG A 60 8.77 7.44 5.76
C ARG A 60 8.75 8.95 6.02
N VAL A 61 7.71 9.63 5.53
CA VAL A 61 7.49 11.06 5.78
C VAL A 61 7.31 11.35 7.27
N VAL A 62 6.55 10.50 7.98
CA VAL A 62 6.35 10.64 9.43
C VAL A 62 7.66 10.45 10.20
N GLU A 63 8.49 9.49 9.80
CA GLU A 63 9.81 9.26 10.41
C GLU A 63 10.71 10.49 10.26
N ASP A 64 10.80 11.05 9.05
CA ASP A 64 11.62 12.24 8.78
C ASP A 64 11.06 13.49 9.52
N LEU A 65 9.74 13.61 9.65
CA LEU A 65 9.11 14.66 10.45
C LEU A 65 9.42 14.52 11.94
N ILE A 66 9.41 13.30 12.48
CA ILE A 66 9.79 13.03 13.88
C ILE A 66 11.24 13.45 14.12
N ASP A 67 12.15 13.09 13.21
CA ASP A 67 13.56 13.47 13.30
C ASP A 67 13.77 14.98 13.24
N LEU A 68 13.06 15.66 12.33
CA LEU A 68 13.08 17.13 12.24
C LEU A 68 12.56 17.79 13.53
N LEU A 69 11.47 17.29 14.11
CA LEU A 69 10.92 17.85 15.34
C LEU A 69 11.85 17.62 16.55
N MET A 70 12.52 16.48 16.62
CA MET A 70 13.55 16.21 17.63
C MET A 70 14.78 17.12 17.44
N GLU A 71 15.23 17.36 16.19
CA GLU A 71 16.32 18.28 15.88
C GLU A 71 15.98 19.72 16.30
N LYS A 72 14.72 20.12 16.10
CA LYS A 72 14.18 21.41 16.58
C LYS A 72 13.91 21.44 18.09
N GLN A 73 14.18 20.37 18.82
CA GLN A 73 13.94 20.23 20.25
C GLN A 73 12.48 20.50 20.66
N VAL A 74 11.52 20.19 19.77
CA VAL A 74 10.08 20.34 20.07
C VAL A 74 9.63 19.30 21.10
N PHE A 75 10.19 18.11 21.04
CA PHE A 75 10.06 17.05 22.05
C PHE A 75 11.33 16.19 22.05
N VAL A 76 11.54 15.41 23.11
CA VAL A 76 12.62 14.41 23.17
C VAL A 76 12.08 13.00 23.02
N PHE A 77 12.89 12.10 22.47
CA PHE A 77 12.48 10.73 22.15
C PHE A 77 11.84 9.97 23.33
N THR A 78 12.34 10.19 24.55
CA THR A 78 11.87 9.54 25.77
C THR A 78 10.49 9.99 26.24
N GLU A 79 9.96 11.09 25.69
CA GLU A 79 8.59 11.55 25.96
C GLU A 79 7.54 10.77 25.17
N LEU A 80 7.95 10.05 24.12
CA LEU A 80 7.04 9.21 23.35
C LEU A 80 6.66 7.94 24.14
N PRO A 81 5.46 7.37 23.95
CA PRO A 81 5.10 6.11 24.57
C PRO A 81 6.07 4.98 24.21
N GLU A 82 6.33 4.04 25.13
CA GLU A 82 7.29 2.93 24.90
C GLU A 82 7.00 2.14 23.62
N ALA A 83 5.72 1.92 23.31
CA ALA A 83 5.29 1.25 22.09
C ALA A 83 5.71 2.00 20.82
N VAL A 84 5.72 3.34 20.85
CA VAL A 84 6.15 4.19 19.73
C VAL A 84 7.67 4.17 19.63
N GLN A 85 8.38 4.30 20.76
CA GLN A 85 9.84 4.22 20.80
C GLN A 85 10.36 2.90 20.22
N SER A 86 9.76 1.77 20.63
CA SER A 86 10.13 0.44 20.12
C SER A 86 9.96 0.32 18.61
N LYS A 87 8.83 0.80 18.07
CA LYS A 87 8.55 0.78 16.62
C LYS A 87 9.52 1.66 15.83
N LEU A 88 9.80 2.87 16.31
CA LEU A 88 10.76 3.78 15.67
C LEU A 88 12.17 3.18 15.66
N ASN A 89 12.62 2.61 16.78
CA ASN A 89 13.94 1.97 16.87
C ASN A 89 14.06 0.76 15.93
N ALA A 90 13.05 -0.13 15.92
CA ALA A 90 13.03 -1.27 15.00
C ALA A 90 13.13 -0.83 13.54
N ARG A 91 12.39 0.23 13.18
CA ARG A 91 12.38 0.76 11.81
C ARG A 91 13.69 1.43 11.43
N LYS A 92 14.27 2.27 12.31
CA LYS A 92 15.60 2.87 12.10
C LYS A 92 16.68 1.82 11.91
N LYS A 93 16.63 0.72 12.67
CA LYS A 93 17.56 -0.41 12.53
C LYS A 93 17.44 -1.07 11.16
N LEU A 94 16.23 -1.41 10.73
CA LEU A 94 15.98 -2.00 9.41
C LEU A 94 16.45 -1.08 8.27
N ARG A 95 16.20 0.23 8.37
CA ARG A 95 16.67 1.23 7.40
C ARG A 95 18.20 1.26 7.33
N LYS A 96 18.88 1.22 8.48
CA LYS A 96 20.35 1.17 8.53
C LYS A 96 20.90 -0.10 7.88
N GLU A 97 20.27 -1.26 8.14
CA GLU A 97 20.67 -2.54 7.54
C GLU A 97 20.49 -2.53 6.02
N VAL A 98 19.34 -2.09 5.51
CA VAL A 98 19.09 -1.98 4.06
C VAL A 98 20.08 -1.01 3.40
N ASN A 99 20.28 0.18 3.97
CA ASN A 99 21.26 1.13 3.44
C ASN A 99 22.68 0.57 3.49
N SER A 100 23.06 -0.14 4.56
CA SER A 100 24.39 -0.74 4.66
C SER A 100 24.64 -1.83 3.62
N LEU A 101 23.61 -2.61 3.28
CA LEU A 101 23.67 -3.58 2.18
C LEU A 101 23.78 -2.87 0.83
N GLU A 102 23.08 -1.75 0.65
CA GLU A 102 23.18 -0.94 -0.58
C GLU A 102 24.58 -0.33 -0.77
N TYR A 103 25.25 0.09 0.33
CA TYR A 103 26.64 0.54 0.27
C TYR A 103 27.62 -0.59 -0.08
N LEU A 104 27.45 -1.77 0.52
CA LEU A 104 28.30 -2.94 0.23
C LEU A 104 28.21 -3.40 -1.22
N ILE A 105 27.03 -3.30 -1.85
CA ILE A 105 26.85 -3.66 -3.27
C ILE A 105 27.49 -2.62 -4.19
N LYS A 106 27.45 -1.33 -3.82
CA LYS A 106 28.05 -0.25 -4.64
C LYS A 106 29.58 -0.28 -4.63
N ASP A 107 30.20 -0.70 -3.53
CA ASP A 107 31.66 -0.79 -3.42
C ASP A 107 32.26 -1.89 -4.32
N ASP A 108 31.49 -2.92 -4.70
CA ASP A 108 31.92 -3.98 -5.61
C ASP A 108 31.85 -3.58 -7.11
N ASP A 109 31.10 -2.53 -7.46
CA ASP A 109 30.90 -2.06 -8.84
C ASP A 109 31.89 -0.94 -9.26
N GLU A 110 32.73 -0.43 -8.35
CA GLU A 110 33.76 0.59 -8.64
C GLU A 110 35.16 0.01 -8.93
N ILE A 111 35.28 -1.31 -9.13
CA ILE A 111 36.56 -1.99 -9.45
C ILE A 111 36.60 -2.50 -10.89
N PHE A 112 36.37 -1.66 -11.89
CA PHE A 112 36.78 -1.92 -13.29
C PHE A 112 37.11 -0.64 -14.07
#